data_AF-A0A8T5K235-F1
#
_entry.id   AF-A0A8T5K235-F1
#
_cell.length_a   1.000
_cell.length_b   1.000
_cell.length_c   1.000
_cell.angle_alpha   90.00
_cell.angle_beta   90.00
_cell.angle_gamma   90.00
#
_symmetry.space_group_name_H-M   'P 1'
#
loop_
_entity.id
_entity.type
_entity.pdbx_description
1 polymer ?
#
loop_
_entity_poly.entity_id
_entity_poly.type
_entity_poly.pdbx_seq_one_letter_code
_entity_poly.pdbx_strand_id
1 'polypeptide(L)'
;MPNFIMYEDRNVKAKGLNKENVISETKLKEYFYDSDYDNLSLIKTIEPFELHVPIPTLFYPGCGVDILFPLHYLNALFPRTKEVHFVFMDTENTLGIIKTILDDVGISFSENKTFINFYWNNTLVNLEFKTANVFKNIDSLPQFHIYFERAFRIMRDTFPGYEEIIIKKLHNDGILISDSGFQDKKLQYKEVPKSLSSYNEMVLATK
;
A
#
# COMPACT_ATOMS: atom_id res chain seq x y z
N MET A 1 -21.20 19.32 3.41
CA MET A 1 -21.48 18.03 4.07
C MET A 1 -20.17 17.25 4.05
N PRO A 2 -19.78 16.52 5.10
CA PRO A 2 -18.63 15.63 5.00
C PRO A 2 -18.91 14.61 3.89
N ASN A 3 -18.04 14.58 2.87
CA ASN A 3 -18.11 13.57 1.82
C ASN A 3 -17.71 12.23 2.44
N PHE A 4 -18.67 11.35 2.71
CA PHE A 4 -18.38 9.99 3.12
C PHE A 4 -18.02 9.17 1.89
N ILE A 5 -16.86 8.51 1.91
CA ILE A 5 -16.50 7.53 0.90
C ILE A 5 -17.18 6.23 1.29
N MET A 6 -18.19 5.83 0.52
CA MET A 6 -18.91 4.58 0.73
C MET A 6 -18.40 3.56 -0.27
N TYR A 7 -17.99 2.39 0.24
CA TYR A 7 -17.56 1.28 -0.58
C TYR A 7 -18.72 0.30 -0.75
N GLU A 8 -19.05 -0.02 -1.99
CA GLU A 8 -20.01 -1.08 -2.31
C GLU A 8 -19.23 -2.33 -2.74
N ASP A 9 -19.51 -3.47 -2.11
CA ASP A 9 -19.01 -4.76 -2.60
C ASP A 9 -19.91 -5.25 -3.73
N ARG A 10 -19.36 -5.33 -4.94
CA ARG A 10 -20.02 -5.91 -6.10
C ARG A 10 -19.34 -7.21 -6.46
N ASN A 11 -20.14 -8.18 -6.90
CA ASN A 11 -19.61 -9.45 -7.41
C ASN A 11 -18.93 -9.25 -8.78
N VAL A 12 -17.70 -8.74 -8.76
CA VAL A 12 -16.86 -8.51 -9.94
C VAL A 12 -16.16 -9.81 -10.31
N LYS A 13 -16.29 -10.21 -11.57
CA LYS A 13 -15.58 -11.37 -12.14
C LYS A 13 -14.22 -10.95 -12.69
N ALA A 14 -13.21 -11.78 -12.52
CA ALA A 14 -11.91 -11.60 -13.16
C ALA A 14 -12.06 -11.55 -14.70
N LYS A 15 -11.44 -10.53 -15.30
CA LYS A 15 -11.43 -10.27 -16.76
C LYS A 15 -10.09 -10.61 -17.41
N GLY A 16 -9.12 -11.09 -16.63
CA GLY A 16 -7.76 -11.36 -17.07
C GLY A 16 -6.83 -10.16 -16.94
N LEU A 17 -5.57 -10.36 -17.32
CA LEU A 17 -4.55 -9.31 -17.29
C LEU A 17 -4.63 -8.47 -18.55
N ASN A 18 -4.71 -7.14 -18.38
CA ASN A 18 -4.56 -6.19 -19.47
C ASN A 18 -3.58 -5.08 -19.05
N LYS A 19 -2.46 -4.97 -19.78
CA LYS A 19 -1.44 -3.94 -19.54
C LYS A 19 -1.84 -2.58 -20.11
N GLU A 20 -2.78 -2.57 -21.05
CA GLU A 20 -3.26 -1.38 -21.78
C GLU A 20 -4.53 -0.79 -21.14
N ASN A 21 -4.88 -1.20 -19.92
CA ASN A 21 -6.00 -0.62 -19.18
C ASN A 21 -5.81 0.89 -19.03
N VAL A 22 -6.89 1.66 -19.24
CA VAL A 22 -6.91 3.10 -19.04
C VAL A 22 -7.58 3.38 -17.70
N ILE A 23 -6.83 4.00 -16.79
CA ILE A 23 -7.34 4.36 -15.47
C ILE A 23 -8.39 5.47 -15.61
N SER A 24 -9.57 5.25 -15.04
CA SER A 24 -10.61 6.27 -14.95
C SER A 24 -10.26 7.26 -13.83
N GLU A 25 -9.59 8.36 -14.18
CA GLU A 25 -9.21 9.41 -13.20
C GLU A 25 -10.42 9.98 -12.44
N THR A 26 -11.58 10.07 -13.10
CA THR A 26 -12.82 10.53 -12.45
C THR A 26 -13.24 9.56 -11.35
N LYS A 27 -13.26 8.26 -11.64
CA LYS A 27 -13.62 7.23 -10.65
C LYS A 27 -12.57 7.11 -9.56
N LEU A 28 -11.31 7.23 -9.92
CA LEU A 28 -10.20 7.19 -8.99
C LEU A 28 -10.34 8.28 -7.93
N LYS A 29 -10.65 9.52 -8.32
CA LYS A 29 -10.88 10.64 -7.39
C LYS A 29 -12.01 10.39 -6.39
N GLU A 30 -13.07 9.68 -6.79
CA GLU A 30 -14.21 9.37 -5.90
C GLU A 30 -13.80 8.51 -4.68
N TYR A 31 -12.66 7.80 -4.75
CA TYR A 31 -12.13 6.98 -3.66
C TYR A 31 -11.16 7.70 -2.72
N PHE A 32 -10.95 9.00 -2.91
CA PHE A 32 -10.10 9.80 -2.03
C PHE A 32 -10.90 10.95 -1.42
N TYR A 33 -10.49 11.38 -0.23
CA TYR A 33 -10.85 12.73 0.22
C TYR A 33 -10.11 13.73 -0.66
N ASP A 34 -10.77 14.84 -1.02
CA ASP A 34 -10.19 15.85 -1.93
C ASP A 34 -8.78 16.28 -1.50
N SER A 35 -8.59 16.54 -0.20
CA SER A 35 -7.29 16.92 0.36
C SER A 35 -6.21 15.84 0.21
N ASP A 36 -6.58 14.57 0.38
CA ASP A 36 -5.63 13.47 0.26
C ASP A 36 -5.23 13.28 -1.21
N TYR A 37 -6.20 13.37 -2.12
CA TYR A 37 -5.96 13.26 -3.55
C TYR A 37 -5.04 14.36 -4.05
N ASP A 38 -5.30 15.62 -3.67
CA ASP A 38 -4.47 16.77 -4.05
C ASP A 38 -3.02 16.60 -3.54
N ASN A 39 -2.86 16.07 -2.33
CA ASN A 39 -1.57 15.81 -1.72
C ASN A 39 -0.79 14.68 -2.38
N LEU A 40 -1.41 13.77 -3.15
CA LEU A 40 -0.68 12.71 -3.87
C LEU A 40 0.37 13.28 -4.84
N SER A 41 0.15 14.49 -5.35
CA SER A 41 1.11 15.18 -6.21
C SER A 41 2.46 15.44 -5.51
N LEU A 42 2.45 15.61 -4.18
CA LEU A 42 3.63 15.84 -3.37
C LEU A 42 4.56 14.62 -3.32
N ILE A 43 4.06 13.42 -3.55
CA ILE A 43 4.91 12.22 -3.61
C ILE A 43 5.94 12.36 -4.74
N LYS A 44 5.59 13.06 -5.84
CA LYS A 44 6.47 13.28 -6.98
C LYS A 44 7.65 14.22 -6.68
N THR A 45 7.62 14.97 -5.57
CA THR A 45 8.75 15.81 -5.15
C THR A 45 9.81 15.02 -4.38
N ILE A 46 9.51 13.78 -4.01
CA ILE A 46 10.41 12.88 -3.31
C ILE A 46 11.26 12.17 -4.37
N GLU A 47 12.59 12.22 -4.21
CA GLU A 47 13.48 11.47 -5.10
C GLU A 47 13.19 9.96 -4.99
N PRO A 48 13.04 9.24 -6.12
CA PRO A 48 12.72 7.82 -6.12
C PRO A 48 13.80 6.95 -5.48
N PHE A 49 13.40 5.74 -5.06
CA PHE A 49 14.30 4.68 -4.59
C PHE A 49 14.63 3.70 -5.71
N GLU A 50 15.80 3.06 -5.58
CA GLU A 50 16.20 1.94 -6.41
C GLU A 50 16.25 0.66 -5.57
N LEU A 51 15.33 -0.27 -5.85
CA LEU A 51 15.33 -1.59 -5.24
C LEU A 51 16.11 -2.55 -6.14
N HIS A 52 17.22 -3.09 -5.64
CA HIS A 52 18.09 -4.00 -6.38
C HIS A 52 17.63 -5.46 -6.25
N VAL A 53 16.33 -5.70 -6.40
CA VAL A 53 15.72 -7.03 -6.33
C VAL A 53 14.76 -7.24 -7.49
N PRO A 54 14.65 -8.46 -8.06
CA PRO A 54 13.80 -8.68 -9.23
C PRO A 54 12.32 -8.40 -8.99
N ILE A 55 11.79 -8.86 -7.85
CA ILE A 55 10.40 -8.68 -7.45
C ILE A 55 10.39 -8.27 -5.97
N PRO A 56 10.33 -6.96 -5.65
CA PRO A 56 10.21 -6.53 -4.27
C PRO A 56 8.88 -6.95 -3.66
N THR A 57 8.88 -7.05 -2.33
CA THR A 57 7.69 -7.37 -1.54
C THR A 57 7.30 -6.15 -0.73
N LEU A 58 6.07 -5.67 -0.92
CA LEU A 58 5.45 -4.63 -0.10
C LEU A 58 4.51 -5.29 0.91
N PHE A 59 4.71 -5.03 2.20
CA PHE A 59 3.81 -5.48 3.25
C PHE A 59 2.94 -4.32 3.75
N TYR A 60 1.62 -4.52 3.78
CA TYR A 60 0.65 -3.55 4.27
C TYR A 60 -0.30 -4.18 5.31
N PRO A 61 -0.06 -3.96 6.62
CA PRO A 61 -0.96 -4.39 7.69
C PRO A 61 -2.13 -3.42 7.88
N GLY A 62 -3.30 -3.96 8.25
CA GLY A 62 -4.51 -3.16 8.47
C GLY A 62 -4.92 -2.42 7.20
N CYS A 63 -4.74 -3.05 6.04
CA CYS A 63 -4.93 -2.41 4.75
C CYS A 63 -6.39 -2.04 4.46
N GLY A 64 -7.37 -2.63 5.17
CA GLY A 64 -8.79 -2.44 4.88
C GLY A 64 -9.08 -2.65 3.39
N VAL A 65 -9.59 -1.62 2.74
CA VAL A 65 -9.86 -1.60 1.28
C VAL A 65 -8.87 -0.74 0.50
N ASP A 66 -7.81 -0.24 1.14
CA ASP A 66 -6.85 0.71 0.56
C ASP A 66 -5.87 0.03 -0.39
N ILE A 67 -6.27 -0.09 -1.66
CA ILE A 67 -5.39 -0.51 -2.74
C ILE A 67 -4.76 0.68 -3.48
N LEU A 68 -5.39 1.86 -3.47
CA LEU A 68 -4.98 2.95 -4.36
C LEU A 68 -3.78 3.73 -3.82
N PHE A 69 -3.69 4.04 -2.52
CA PHE A 69 -2.53 4.75 -1.98
C PHE A 69 -1.21 3.99 -2.20
N PRO A 70 -1.07 2.71 -1.83
CA PRO A 70 0.19 1.99 -2.07
C PRO A 70 0.54 1.92 -3.56
N LEU A 71 -0.45 1.89 -4.47
CA LEU A 71 -0.20 1.95 -5.92
C LEU A 71 0.32 3.32 -6.39
N HIS A 72 -0.18 4.43 -5.83
CA HIS A 72 0.37 5.76 -6.11
C HIS A 72 1.80 5.92 -5.60
N TYR A 73 2.08 5.44 -4.38
CA TYR A 73 3.44 5.42 -3.82
C TYR A 73 4.37 4.53 -4.64
N LEU A 74 3.91 3.34 -5.05
CA LEU A 74 4.68 2.44 -5.92
C LEU A 74 5.13 3.15 -7.20
N ASN A 75 4.19 3.78 -7.90
CA ASN A 75 4.44 4.42 -9.19
C ASN A 75 5.40 5.62 -9.08
N ALA A 76 5.29 6.41 -8.00
CA ALA A 76 6.11 7.61 -7.81
C ALA A 76 7.51 7.29 -7.25
N LEU A 77 7.57 6.41 -6.24
CA LEU A 77 8.81 6.15 -5.50
C LEU A 77 9.64 5.01 -6.10
N PHE A 78 9.06 4.13 -6.91
CA PHE A 78 9.76 2.96 -7.46
C PHE A 78 9.54 2.82 -8.98
N PRO A 79 9.86 3.86 -9.78
CA PRO A 79 9.50 3.94 -11.21
C PRO A 79 10.18 2.88 -12.09
N ARG A 80 11.23 2.22 -11.59
CA ARG A 80 11.93 1.14 -12.30
C ARG A 80 11.35 -0.25 -12.02
N THR A 81 10.52 -0.40 -11.00
CA THR A 81 9.91 -1.69 -10.61
C THR A 81 8.91 -2.15 -11.67
N LYS A 82 9.20 -3.29 -12.32
CA LYS A 82 8.32 -3.88 -13.35
C LYS A 82 7.34 -4.89 -12.80
N GLU A 83 7.65 -5.47 -11.65
CA GLU A 83 6.80 -6.42 -10.95
C GLU A 83 6.96 -6.24 -9.45
N VAL A 84 5.89 -6.37 -8.69
CA VAL A 84 5.91 -6.27 -7.22
C VAL A 84 4.94 -7.28 -6.61
N HIS A 85 5.32 -7.85 -5.47
CA HIS A 85 4.44 -8.67 -4.65
C HIS A 85 3.88 -7.85 -3.50
N PHE A 86 2.58 -7.62 -3.48
CA PHE A 86 1.87 -7.00 -2.37
C PHE A 86 1.37 -8.09 -1.42
N VAL A 87 1.68 -7.95 -0.14
CA VAL A 87 1.12 -8.77 0.93
C VAL A 87 0.24 -7.87 1.77
N PHE A 88 -1.05 -7.93 1.52
CA PHE A 88 -2.07 -7.21 2.28
C PHE A 88 -2.57 -8.12 3.40
N MET A 89 -2.68 -7.56 4.61
CA MET A 89 -3.17 -8.30 5.76
C MET A 89 -4.18 -7.47 6.52
N ASP A 90 -5.37 -8.03 6.73
CA ASP A 90 -6.42 -7.43 7.54
C ASP A 90 -7.17 -8.52 8.30
N THR A 91 -7.82 -8.15 9.41
CA THR A 91 -8.69 -9.07 10.15
C THR A 91 -10.00 -9.34 9.41
N GLU A 92 -10.43 -8.44 8.53
CA GLU A 92 -11.63 -8.60 7.71
C GLU A 92 -11.27 -9.02 6.28
N ASN A 93 -12.14 -9.81 5.65
CA ASN A 93 -11.95 -10.20 4.25
C ASN A 93 -12.54 -9.13 3.31
N THR A 94 -11.73 -8.14 2.96
CA THR A 94 -12.12 -6.99 2.12
C THR A 94 -11.75 -7.15 0.66
N LEU A 95 -11.25 -8.33 0.25
CA LEU A 95 -10.78 -8.58 -1.11
C LEU A 95 -11.86 -8.34 -2.19
N GLY A 96 -13.14 -8.61 -1.89
CA GLY A 96 -14.26 -8.33 -2.81
C GLY A 96 -14.41 -6.84 -3.13
N ILE A 97 -14.26 -5.99 -2.11
CA ILE A 97 -14.30 -4.53 -2.27
C ILE A 97 -13.07 -4.05 -3.05
N ILE A 98 -11.87 -4.57 -2.74
CA ILE A 98 -10.64 -4.23 -3.50
C ILE A 98 -10.83 -4.53 -5.00
N LYS A 99 -11.40 -5.69 -5.34
CA LYS A 99 -11.73 -6.04 -6.73
C LYS A 99 -12.73 -5.07 -7.36
N THR A 100 -13.72 -4.63 -6.58
CA THR A 100 -14.70 -3.63 -7.02
C THR A 100 -14.03 -2.29 -7.33
N ILE A 101 -13.16 -1.80 -6.45
CA ILE A 101 -12.39 -0.57 -6.65
C ILE A 101 -11.56 -0.67 -7.92
N LEU A 102 -10.81 -1.76 -8.10
CA LEU A 102 -10.00 -1.98 -9.31
C LEU A 102 -10.86 -1.93 -10.57
N ASP A 103 -12.03 -2.59 -10.58
CA ASP A 103 -12.94 -2.58 -11.72
C ASP A 103 -13.48 -1.18 -12.03
N ASP A 104 -13.87 -0.43 -11.00
CA ASP A 104 -14.41 0.92 -11.12
C ASP A 104 -13.39 1.91 -11.69
N VAL A 105 -12.12 1.76 -11.31
CA VAL A 105 -11.04 2.57 -11.89
C VAL A 105 -10.55 2.05 -13.24
N GLY A 106 -11.18 1.00 -13.80
CA GLY A 106 -10.88 0.48 -15.13
C GLY A 106 -9.73 -0.54 -15.19
N ILE A 107 -9.33 -1.10 -14.05
CA ILE A 107 -8.27 -2.11 -13.95
C ILE A 107 -8.87 -3.52 -13.99
N SER A 108 -8.53 -4.26 -15.03
CA SER A 108 -8.78 -5.70 -15.11
C SER A 108 -7.75 -6.50 -14.31
N PHE A 109 -8.20 -7.61 -13.73
CA PHE A 109 -7.35 -8.51 -12.96
C PHE A 109 -7.58 -9.97 -13.33
N SER A 110 -6.57 -10.80 -13.07
CA SER A 110 -6.70 -12.25 -12.94
C SER A 110 -6.78 -12.64 -11.47
N GLU A 111 -7.39 -13.78 -11.14
CA GLU A 111 -7.50 -14.23 -9.75
C GLU A 111 -7.23 -15.74 -9.62
N ASN A 112 -6.68 -16.12 -8.47
CA ASN A 112 -6.58 -17.50 -8.02
C ASN A 112 -6.61 -17.55 -6.49
N LYS A 113 -7.69 -18.11 -5.91
CA LYS A 113 -7.92 -18.19 -4.46
C LYS A 113 -7.78 -16.81 -3.78
N THR A 114 -6.66 -16.58 -3.10
CA THR A 114 -6.35 -15.36 -2.33
C THR A 114 -5.40 -14.41 -3.06
N PHE A 115 -5.03 -14.75 -4.29
CA PHE A 115 -4.17 -13.94 -5.14
C PHE A 115 -5.01 -13.25 -6.22
N ILE A 116 -4.75 -11.97 -6.43
CA ILE A 116 -5.14 -11.26 -7.65
C ILE A 116 -3.91 -10.67 -8.29
N ASN A 117 -3.85 -10.68 -9.63
CA ASN A 117 -2.77 -10.05 -10.36
C ASN A 117 -3.37 -9.02 -11.32
N PHE A 118 -2.75 -7.86 -11.44
CA PHE A 118 -3.19 -6.79 -12.32
C PHE A 118 -2.03 -5.88 -12.71
N TYR A 119 -2.22 -5.09 -13.76
CA TYR A 119 -1.25 -4.06 -14.15
C TYR A 119 -1.67 -2.70 -13.60
N TRP A 120 -0.69 -1.97 -13.07
CA TRP A 120 -0.80 -0.57 -12.70
C TRP A 120 0.36 0.20 -13.33
N ASN A 121 0.09 1.11 -14.27
CA ASN A 121 1.11 1.92 -14.96
C ASN A 121 2.33 1.12 -15.45
N ASN A 122 2.11 0.02 -16.16
CA ASN A 122 3.12 -0.93 -16.67
C ASN A 122 3.86 -1.78 -15.63
N THR A 123 3.52 -1.68 -14.34
CA THR A 123 4.01 -2.56 -13.28
C THR A 123 3.01 -3.68 -13.04
N LEU A 124 3.47 -4.93 -13.07
CA LEU A 124 2.67 -6.09 -12.67
C LEU A 124 2.60 -6.14 -11.14
N VAL A 125 1.40 -6.09 -10.59
CA VAL A 125 1.16 -6.21 -9.15
C VAL A 125 0.57 -7.59 -8.90
N ASN A 126 1.27 -8.39 -8.09
CA ASN A 126 0.78 -9.66 -7.57
C ASN A 126 0.33 -9.42 -6.13
N LEU A 127 -0.98 -9.37 -5.88
CA LEU A 127 -1.54 -9.10 -4.56
C LEU A 127 -1.97 -10.40 -3.88
N GLU A 128 -1.32 -10.74 -2.77
CA GLU A 128 -1.75 -11.75 -1.80
C GLU A 128 -2.54 -11.05 -0.68
N PHE A 129 -3.81 -11.43 -0.50
CA PHE A 129 -4.61 -10.96 0.63
C PHE A 129 -4.71 -12.02 1.73
N LYS A 130 -4.36 -11.64 2.97
CA LYS A 130 -4.42 -12.51 4.15
C LYS A 130 -5.45 -12.00 5.14
N THR A 131 -6.51 -12.77 5.36
CA THR A 131 -7.43 -12.54 6.48
C THR A 131 -6.81 -13.06 7.76
N ALA A 132 -6.05 -12.20 8.45
CA ALA A 132 -5.29 -12.54 9.65
C ALA A 132 -5.01 -11.30 10.52
N ASN A 133 -4.84 -11.53 11.82
CA ASN A 133 -4.38 -10.48 12.74
C ASN A 133 -2.85 -10.36 12.68
N VAL A 134 -2.33 -9.20 12.23
CA VAL A 134 -0.90 -8.98 12.09
C VAL A 134 -0.14 -9.15 13.41
N PHE A 135 -0.69 -8.72 14.53
CA PHE A 135 -0.03 -8.82 15.85
C PHE A 135 0.21 -10.27 16.30
N LYS A 136 -0.52 -11.23 15.72
CA LYS A 136 -0.33 -12.66 15.99
C LYS A 136 0.47 -13.39 14.93
N ASN A 137 0.71 -12.77 13.77
CA ASN A 137 1.27 -13.43 12.59
C ASN A 137 2.53 -12.76 12.04
N ILE A 138 2.92 -11.58 12.54
CA ILE A 138 4.08 -10.85 12.02
C ILE A 138 5.37 -11.67 12.09
N ASP A 139 5.54 -12.51 13.12
CA ASP A 139 6.71 -13.36 13.27
C ASP A 139 6.81 -14.47 12.23
N SER A 140 5.68 -14.93 11.67
CA SER A 140 5.66 -15.95 10.62
C SER A 140 5.83 -15.36 9.21
N LEU A 141 5.68 -14.05 9.05
CA LEU A 141 5.87 -13.40 7.76
C LEU A 141 7.36 -13.46 7.33
N PRO A 142 7.65 -13.67 6.04
CA PRO A 142 8.99 -13.49 5.52
C PRO A 142 9.43 -12.03 5.65
N GLN A 143 10.71 -11.78 5.42
CA GLN A 143 11.18 -10.40 5.29
C GLN A 143 10.54 -9.73 4.07
N PHE A 144 10.42 -8.41 4.14
CA PHE A 144 9.84 -7.57 3.08
C PHE A 144 10.78 -6.42 2.72
N HIS A 145 10.61 -5.91 1.52
CA HIS A 145 11.47 -4.86 0.95
C HIS A 145 10.88 -3.47 1.20
N ILE A 146 9.56 -3.38 1.23
CA ILE A 146 8.81 -2.16 1.50
C ILE A 146 7.83 -2.47 2.63
N TYR A 147 7.86 -1.65 3.68
CA TYR A 147 6.80 -1.58 4.68
C TYR A 147 5.93 -0.36 4.37
N PHE A 148 4.62 -0.56 4.30
CA PHE A 148 3.67 0.51 4.07
C PHE A 148 2.59 0.47 5.16
N GLU A 149 2.34 1.56 5.85
CA GLU A 149 1.17 1.69 6.74
C GLU A 149 0.53 3.07 6.65
N ARG A 150 -0.80 3.09 6.81
CA ARG A 150 -1.61 4.31 6.95
C ARG A 150 -2.76 4.03 7.91
N ALA A 151 -3.17 5.05 8.67
CA ALA A 151 -4.20 5.02 9.70
C ALA A 151 -4.05 3.87 10.72
N PHE A 152 -2.83 3.37 10.92
CA PHE A 152 -2.58 2.15 11.70
C PHE A 152 -2.20 2.41 13.16
N ARG A 153 -1.87 3.68 13.50
CA ARG A 153 -1.37 4.11 14.82
C ARG A 153 -2.16 3.56 16.01
N ILE A 154 -3.49 3.71 16.01
CA ILE A 154 -4.32 3.32 17.15
C ILE A 154 -4.20 1.82 17.42
N MET A 155 -4.15 1.00 16.37
CA MET A 155 -3.96 -0.43 16.51
C MET A 155 -2.53 -0.75 16.95
N ARG A 156 -1.54 -0.15 16.29
CA ARG A 156 -0.11 -0.36 16.56
C ARG A 156 0.29 -0.03 17.99
N ASP A 157 -0.14 1.12 18.50
CA ASP A 157 0.26 1.66 19.81
C ASP A 157 -0.22 0.76 20.96
N THR A 158 -1.19 -0.14 20.71
CA THR A 158 -1.64 -1.16 21.67
C THR A 158 -0.73 -2.40 21.73
N PHE A 159 0.24 -2.53 20.81
CA PHE A 159 1.17 -3.65 20.73
C PHE A 159 2.62 -3.17 20.90
N PRO A 160 3.15 -3.18 22.15
CA PRO A 160 4.53 -2.75 22.41
C PRO A 160 5.55 -3.57 21.60
N GLY A 161 6.58 -2.91 21.10
CA GLY A 161 7.64 -3.57 20.32
C GLY A 161 7.31 -3.82 18.85
N TYR A 162 6.12 -3.40 18.37
CA TYR A 162 5.71 -3.63 16.99
C TYR A 162 6.69 -3.01 15.99
N GLU A 163 7.08 -1.75 16.20
CA GLU A 163 7.99 -1.03 15.30
C GLU A 163 9.36 -1.71 15.20
N GLU A 164 9.89 -2.22 16.31
CA GLU A 164 11.13 -3.00 16.35
C GLU A 164 11.01 -4.30 15.54
N ILE A 165 9.88 -4.99 15.64
CA ILE A 165 9.62 -6.20 14.86
C ILE A 165 9.57 -5.87 13.36
N ILE A 166 8.87 -4.79 12.97
CA ILE A 166 8.81 -4.34 11.59
C ILE A 166 10.22 -4.04 11.06
N ILE A 167 11.03 -3.28 11.81
CA ILE A 167 12.41 -2.98 11.40
C ILE A 167 13.24 -4.26 11.26
N LYS A 168 13.08 -5.24 12.16
CA LYS A 168 13.78 -6.52 12.06
C LYS A 168 13.35 -7.30 10.80
N LYS A 169 12.07 -7.24 10.43
CA LYS A 169 11.50 -7.92 9.25
C LYS A 169 11.77 -7.19 7.94
N LEU A 170 12.05 -5.90 7.98
CA LEU A 170 12.47 -5.14 6.81
C LEU A 170 13.87 -5.59 6.37
N HIS A 171 14.06 -5.84 5.07
CA HIS A 171 15.40 -6.12 4.51
C HIS A 171 16.37 -4.96 4.78
N ASN A 172 17.67 -5.24 4.75
CA ASN A 172 18.66 -4.16 4.68
C ASN A 172 18.42 -3.35 3.40
N ASP A 173 18.56 -2.03 3.48
CA ASP A 173 18.16 -1.10 2.41
C ASP A 173 16.65 -1.12 2.11
N GLY A 174 15.85 -1.77 2.94
CA GLY A 174 14.40 -1.80 2.81
C GLY A 174 13.79 -0.44 3.18
N ILE A 175 12.66 -0.12 2.56
CA ILE A 175 12.01 1.17 2.66
C ILE A 175 10.82 1.09 3.60
N LEU A 176 10.75 2.03 4.53
CA LEU A 176 9.63 2.23 5.44
C LEU A 176 8.84 3.46 5.02
N ILE A 177 7.55 3.28 4.79
CA ILE A 177 6.58 4.31 4.43
C ILE A 177 5.46 4.24 5.47
N SER A 178 5.37 5.23 6.35
CA SER A 178 4.35 5.26 7.40
C SER A 178 3.77 6.65 7.54
N ASP A 179 2.48 6.73 7.83
CA ASP A 179 1.83 8.00 8.15
C ASP A 179 2.17 8.52 9.56
N SER A 180 2.75 7.71 10.45
CA SER A 180 3.01 8.07 11.86
C SER A 180 3.97 7.11 12.57
N GLY A 181 4.51 7.49 13.73
CA GLY A 181 5.41 6.61 14.51
C GLY A 181 6.80 6.43 13.88
N PHE A 182 7.54 5.41 14.32
CA PHE A 182 8.91 5.10 13.89
C PHE A 182 9.97 6.20 14.06
N GLN A 183 9.69 7.32 14.76
CA GLN A 183 10.57 8.50 14.76
C GLN A 183 11.90 8.29 15.53
N ASP A 184 11.92 7.42 16.53
CA ASP A 184 13.09 7.20 17.40
C ASP A 184 13.94 5.98 16.98
N LYS A 185 13.78 5.53 15.74
CA LYS A 185 14.44 4.33 15.23
C LYS A 185 15.74 4.68 14.52
N LYS A 186 16.69 3.74 14.54
CA LYS A 186 17.96 3.85 13.81
C LYS A 186 17.73 3.56 12.33
N LEU A 187 17.13 4.51 11.63
CA LEU A 187 16.84 4.49 10.20
C LEU A 187 17.44 5.75 9.55
N GLN A 188 17.63 5.70 8.24
CA GLN A 188 18.01 6.86 7.44
C GLN A 188 16.74 7.56 6.93
N TYR A 189 16.33 8.62 7.62
CA TYR A 189 15.11 9.36 7.28
C TYR A 189 15.31 10.26 6.07
N LYS A 190 14.29 10.28 5.21
CA LYS A 190 14.16 11.24 4.11
C LYS A 190 13.19 12.33 4.53
N GLU A 191 13.56 13.58 4.29
CA GLU A 191 12.64 14.70 4.48
C GLU A 191 11.51 14.59 3.45
N VAL A 192 10.27 14.64 3.93
CA VAL A 192 9.07 14.50 3.11
C VAL A 192 7.99 15.47 3.58
N PRO A 193 7.12 15.94 2.67
CA PRO A 193 5.98 16.78 3.03
C PRO A 193 5.08 16.07 4.05
N LYS A 194 4.94 16.68 5.23
CA LYS A 194 4.16 16.09 6.33
C LYS A 194 2.67 15.99 6.03
N SER A 195 2.16 16.84 5.14
CA SER A 195 0.78 16.82 4.64
C SER A 195 0.41 15.55 3.87
N LEU A 196 1.38 14.70 3.51
CA LEU A 196 1.12 13.35 2.97
C LEU A 196 0.47 12.40 4.00
N SER A 197 0.50 12.78 5.28
CA SER A 197 -0.11 12.06 6.39
C SER A 197 -1.23 12.88 7.02
N SER A 198 -2.34 12.24 7.36
CA SER A 198 -3.43 12.86 8.13
C SER A 198 -2.99 13.27 9.55
N TYR A 199 -1.93 12.65 10.09
CA TYR A 199 -1.34 13.00 11.38
C TYR A 199 -0.27 14.11 11.27
N ASN A 200 0.08 14.57 10.06
CA ASN A 200 1.23 15.42 9.81
C ASN A 200 2.56 14.83 10.33
N GLU A 201 2.64 13.50 10.39
CA GLU A 201 3.78 12.77 10.95
C GLU A 201 4.49 11.89 9.91
N MET A 202 4.19 12.07 8.61
CA MET A 202 4.69 11.21 7.53
C MET A 202 6.17 10.84 7.69
N VAL A 203 6.45 9.54 7.72
CA VAL A 203 7.78 8.95 7.83
C VAL A 203 8.09 8.20 6.54
N LEU A 204 9.23 8.58 5.96
CA LEU A 204 9.86 7.85 4.87
C LEU A 204 11.31 7.62 5.27
N ALA A 205 11.74 6.36 5.32
CA ALA A 205 13.09 6.03 5.76
C ALA A 205 13.62 4.74 5.11
N THR A 206 14.94 4.61 5.08
CA THR A 206 15.64 3.39 4.68
C THR A 206 16.28 2.74 5.90
N LYS A 207 16.29 1.40 5.97
CA LYS A 207 16.96 0.64 7.02
C LYS A 207 18.46 0.48 6.77
#